data_AF-A0A7S2N7V6-F1
#
_entry.id   AF-A0A7S2N7V6-F1
#
_cell.length_a   1.000
_cell.length_b   1.000
_cell.length_c   1.000
_cell.angle_alpha   90.00
_cell.angle_beta   90.00
_cell.angle_gamma   90.00
#
_symmetry.space_group_name_H-M   'P 1'
#
loop_
_entity.id
_entity.type
_entity.pdbx_description
1 polymer ?
#
loop_
_entity_poly.entity_id
_entity_poly.type
_entity_poly.pdbx_seq_one_letter_code
_entity_poly.pdbx_strand_id
1 'polypeptide(L)'
;QRRGRWLLCVDDDQKAHFDRVISAVGSDRIEELLQELFRLHDLNRNGVLEESELIKINEKIQILHYGEDIDKEEVRTKYKDHFREKLDPEGRPVPYDVFRAYWLHVLKEHDKDLRVHEMILEQCIAEVESARQAFFIKAFHSQSDEPFLP
;
A
#
# COMPACT_ATOMS: atom_id res chain seq x y z
N GLN A 1 53.16 -9.94 11.16
CA GLN A 1 52.03 -10.65 11.81
C GLN A 1 50.74 -10.14 11.17
N ARG A 2 49.78 -11.05 10.93
CA ARG A 2 48.88 -11.09 9.76
C ARG A 2 47.76 -10.03 9.74
N ARG A 3 47.67 -9.25 8.65
CA ARG A 3 46.42 -8.60 8.19
C ARG A 3 45.73 -9.56 7.21
N GLY A 4 44.67 -10.22 7.67
CA GLY A 4 43.82 -11.07 6.82
C GLY A 4 43.00 -10.21 5.87
N ARG A 5 43.51 -10.00 4.66
CA ARG A 5 42.81 -9.39 3.54
C ARG A 5 42.06 -10.52 2.82
N TRP A 6 40.78 -10.71 3.13
CA TRP A 6 39.90 -11.49 2.27
C TRP A 6 39.55 -10.60 1.08
N LEU A 7 40.40 -10.64 0.04
CA LEU A 7 40.12 -10.06 -1.26
C LEU A 7 39.51 -11.16 -2.12
N LEU A 8 38.18 -11.23 -2.16
CA LEU A 8 37.51 -11.85 -3.29
C LEU A 8 37.75 -10.92 -4.48
N CYS A 9 38.53 -11.36 -5.46
CA CYS A 9 38.69 -10.68 -6.74
C CYS A 9 37.37 -10.85 -7.51
N VAL A 10 36.38 -10.03 -7.18
CA VAL A 10 35.20 -9.85 -8.02
C VAL A 10 35.66 -8.90 -9.13
N ASP A 11 35.70 -9.39 -10.37
CA ASP A 11 35.95 -8.54 -11.53
C ASP A 11 34.74 -7.61 -11.78
N ASP A 12 34.93 -6.55 -12.58
CA ASP A 12 33.87 -5.54 -12.82
C ASP A 12 32.61 -6.15 -13.46
N ASP A 13 32.75 -7.26 -14.20
CA ASP A 13 31.63 -7.99 -14.81
C ASP A 13 30.87 -8.84 -13.79
N GLN A 14 31.57 -9.47 -12.84
CA GLN A 14 30.98 -10.19 -11.72
C GLN A 14 30.36 -9.25 -10.70
N LYS A 15 30.93 -8.04 -10.52
CA LYS A 15 30.34 -6.98 -9.71
C LYS A 15 29.09 -6.43 -10.39
N ALA A 16 29.11 -6.18 -11.70
CA ALA A 16 27.92 -5.77 -12.43
C ALA A 16 26.86 -6.88 -12.49
N HIS A 17 27.26 -8.15 -12.50
CA HIS A 17 26.37 -9.30 -12.42
C HIS A 17 25.79 -9.46 -11.00
N PHE A 18 26.58 -9.29 -9.94
CA PHE A 18 26.07 -9.25 -8.57
C PHE A 18 25.20 -8.02 -8.35
N ASP A 19 25.60 -6.86 -8.84
CA ASP A 19 24.81 -5.65 -8.80
C ASP A 19 23.56 -5.78 -9.67
N ARG A 20 23.51 -6.65 -10.70
CA ARG A 20 22.34 -7.06 -11.53
C ARG A 20 21.45 -8.15 -10.92
N VAL A 21 22.05 -9.09 -10.21
CA VAL A 21 21.35 -10.18 -9.52
C VAL A 21 20.83 -9.72 -8.15
N ILE A 22 21.49 -8.72 -7.57
CA ILE A 22 21.03 -7.88 -6.45
C ILE A 22 20.37 -6.59 -7.00
N SER A 23 20.34 -6.37 -8.32
CA SER A 23 19.85 -5.11 -8.94
C SER A 23 18.37 -4.97 -8.75
N ALA A 24 18.08 -3.88 -8.05
CA ALA A 24 17.04 -2.92 -8.32
C ALA A 24 15.69 -3.55 -8.64
N VAL A 25 14.83 -3.53 -7.62
CA VAL A 25 13.40 -3.33 -7.81
C VAL A 25 13.17 -2.50 -9.05
N GLY A 26 12.68 -3.17 -10.09
CA GLY A 26 12.37 -2.52 -11.36
C GLY A 26 11.12 -1.68 -11.21
N SER A 27 10.94 -0.72 -12.11
CA SER A 27 9.66 -0.03 -12.27
C SER A 27 8.49 -1.01 -12.42
N ASP A 28 8.73 -2.17 -13.03
CA ASP A 28 7.73 -3.21 -13.26
C ASP A 28 7.27 -3.85 -11.96
N ARG A 29 8.18 -4.08 -11.01
CA ARG A 29 7.83 -4.60 -9.67
C ARG A 29 6.99 -3.60 -8.88
N ILE A 30 7.34 -2.32 -8.95
CA ILE A 30 6.52 -1.25 -8.35
C ILE A 30 5.13 -1.21 -8.98
N GLU A 31 5.04 -1.34 -10.30
CA GLU A 31 3.76 -1.39 -11.01
C GLU A 31 2.89 -2.57 -10.56
N GLU A 32 3.48 -3.76 -10.43
CA GLU A 32 2.78 -4.96 -9.94
C GLU A 32 2.19 -4.74 -8.54
N LEU A 33 2.99 -4.19 -7.63
CA LEU A 33 2.57 -3.89 -6.26
C LEU A 33 1.48 -2.81 -6.21
N LEU A 34 1.56 -1.78 -7.06
CA LEU A 34 0.50 -0.76 -7.16
C LEU A 34 -0.83 -1.35 -7.64
N GLN A 35 -0.80 -2.23 -8.64
CA GLN A 35 -2.00 -2.94 -9.11
C GLN A 35 -2.57 -3.84 -8.02
N GLU A 36 -1.72 -4.54 -7.28
CA GLU A 36 -2.14 -5.37 -6.16
C GLU A 36 -2.79 -4.54 -5.06
N LEU A 37 -2.15 -3.44 -4.65
CA LEU A 37 -2.68 -2.52 -3.66
C LEU A 37 -4.03 -1.94 -4.08
N PHE A 38 -4.18 -1.58 -5.37
CA PHE A 38 -5.45 -1.10 -5.91
C PHE A 38 -6.54 -2.18 -5.85
N ARG A 39 -6.24 -3.40 -6.29
CA ARG A 39 -7.20 -4.54 -6.23
C ARG A 39 -7.62 -4.87 -4.80
N LEU A 40 -6.73 -4.67 -3.83
CA LEU A 40 -7.06 -4.87 -2.42
C LEU A 40 -7.97 -3.77 -1.89
N HIS A 41 -7.83 -2.54 -2.41
CA HIS A 41 -8.68 -1.41 -2.06
C HIS A 41 -10.07 -1.45 -2.70
N ASP A 42 -10.18 -1.97 -3.92
CA ASP A 42 -11.45 -2.23 -4.62
C ASP A 42 -12.18 -3.40 -3.93
N LEU A 43 -12.98 -3.08 -2.91
CA LEU A 43 -13.67 -4.04 -2.06
C LEU A 43 -14.78 -4.75 -2.83
N ASN A 44 -15.52 -4.01 -3.66
CA ASN A 44 -16.66 -4.53 -4.42
C ASN A 44 -16.29 -5.05 -5.83
N ARG A 45 -15.02 -4.90 -6.25
CA ARG A 45 -14.45 -5.39 -7.51
C ARG A 45 -15.05 -4.75 -8.76
N ASN A 46 -15.41 -3.47 -8.68
CA ASN A 46 -15.98 -2.74 -9.81
C ASN A 46 -14.92 -2.05 -10.70
N GLY A 47 -13.63 -2.17 -10.37
CA GLY A 47 -12.52 -1.62 -11.14
C GLY A 47 -12.23 -0.15 -10.89
N VAL A 48 -12.87 0.47 -9.90
CA VAL A 48 -12.60 1.83 -9.43
C VAL A 48 -12.41 1.82 -7.91
N LEU A 49 -11.71 2.81 -7.38
CA LEU A 49 -11.62 3.05 -5.94
C LEU A 49 -12.66 4.07 -5.52
N GLU A 50 -13.58 3.68 -4.64
CA GLU A 50 -14.58 4.58 -4.06
C GLU A 50 -14.10 5.23 -2.76
N GLU A 51 -14.63 6.42 -2.46
CA GLU A 51 -14.41 7.14 -1.18
C GLU A 51 -14.77 6.24 0.02
N SER A 52 -15.87 5.50 -0.11
CA SER A 52 -16.40 4.60 0.92
C SER A 52 -15.44 3.42 1.21
N GLU A 53 -14.79 2.88 0.19
CA GLU A 53 -13.85 1.77 0.30
C GLU A 53 -12.56 2.19 1.00
N LEU A 54 -12.01 3.36 0.63
CA LEU A 54 -10.83 3.91 1.29
C LEU A 54 -11.11 4.14 2.78
N ILE A 55 -12.25 4.75 3.12
CA ILE A 55 -12.66 4.97 4.51
C ILE A 55 -12.77 3.64 5.25
N LYS A 56 -13.46 2.66 4.66
CA LYS A 56 -13.76 1.39 5.33
C LYS A 56 -12.51 0.56 5.60
N ILE A 57 -11.58 0.49 4.66
CA ILE A 57 -10.29 -0.18 4.88
C ILE A 57 -9.52 0.49 6.01
N ASN A 58 -9.47 1.82 6.02
CA ASN A 58 -8.74 2.52 7.06
C ASN A 58 -9.41 2.43 8.44
N GLU A 59 -10.74 2.38 8.53
CA GLU A 59 -11.44 2.00 9.78
C GLU A 59 -10.94 0.64 10.29
N LYS A 60 -10.80 -0.36 9.42
CA LYS A 60 -10.32 -1.69 9.80
C LYS A 60 -8.85 -1.71 10.21
N ILE A 61 -7.98 -0.98 9.52
CA ILE A 61 -6.57 -0.81 9.92
C ILE A 61 -6.48 -0.18 11.31
N GLN A 62 -7.27 0.87 11.57
CA GLN A 62 -7.29 1.55 12.87
C GLN A 62 -7.80 0.64 13.99
N ILE A 63 -8.85 -0.17 13.73
CA ILE A 63 -9.33 -1.17 14.68
C ILE A 63 -8.24 -2.22 14.99
N LEU A 64 -7.50 -2.68 13.98
CA LEU A 64 -6.41 -3.63 14.18
C LEU A 64 -5.25 -3.06 15.01
N HIS A 65 -4.98 -1.77 14.91
CA HIS A 65 -3.90 -1.11 15.64
C HIS A 65 -4.28 -0.71 17.07
N TYR A 66 -5.52 -0.27 17.29
CA TYR A 66 -5.93 0.39 18.53
C TYR A 66 -7.12 -0.27 19.24
N GLY A 67 -7.72 -1.29 18.63
CA GLY A 67 -8.90 -1.99 19.16
C GLY A 67 -10.23 -1.39 18.71
N GLU A 68 -11.34 -1.84 19.31
CA GLU A 68 -12.70 -1.48 18.88
C GLU A 68 -13.11 -0.05 19.27
N ASP A 69 -12.44 0.54 20.26
CA ASP A 69 -12.79 1.83 20.87
C ASP A 69 -12.26 3.05 20.07
N ILE A 70 -11.90 2.86 18.79
CA ILE A 70 -11.50 3.96 17.92
C ILE A 70 -12.67 4.91 17.63
N ASP A 71 -12.36 6.20 17.44
CA ASP A 71 -13.33 7.15 16.91
C ASP A 71 -13.51 6.95 15.40
N LYS A 72 -14.53 6.16 15.03
CA LYS A 72 -14.84 5.88 13.62
C LYS A 72 -15.26 7.12 12.84
N GLU A 73 -15.84 8.13 13.49
CA GLU A 73 -16.22 9.38 12.80
C GLU A 73 -15.00 10.25 12.51
N GLU A 74 -14.02 10.27 13.42
CA GLU A 74 -12.72 10.90 13.17
C GLU A 74 -12.02 10.24 11.98
N VAL A 75 -11.96 8.90 11.97
CA VAL A 75 -11.36 8.14 10.85
C VAL A 75 -12.11 8.42 9.55
N ARG A 76 -13.44 8.38 9.55
CA ARG A 76 -14.26 8.68 8.36
C ARG A 76 -13.99 10.08 7.83
N THR A 77 -13.99 11.09 8.70
CA THR A 77 -13.74 12.48 8.31
C THR A 77 -12.35 12.62 7.70
N LYS A 78 -11.33 12.10 8.39
CA LYS A 78 -9.93 12.15 7.93
C LYS A 78 -9.75 11.54 6.53
N TYR A 79 -10.29 10.34 6.30
CA TYR A 79 -10.08 9.66 5.02
C TYR A 79 -11.01 10.14 3.91
N LYS A 80 -12.17 10.70 4.26
CA LYS A 80 -13.00 11.47 3.32
C LYS A 80 -12.27 12.70 2.81
N ASP A 81 -11.72 13.50 3.72
CA ASP A 81 -10.96 14.71 3.37
C ASP A 81 -9.73 14.33 2.56
N HIS A 82 -9.00 13.28 2.97
CA HIS A 82 -7.88 12.76 2.21
C HIS A 82 -8.26 12.35 0.78
N PHE A 83 -9.36 11.62 0.59
CA PHE A 83 -9.83 11.22 -0.73
C PHE A 83 -10.13 12.44 -1.60
N ARG A 84 -10.83 13.44 -1.05
CA ARG A 84 -11.24 14.62 -1.80
C ARG A 84 -10.09 15.55 -2.12
N GLU A 85 -9.15 15.70 -1.21
CA GLU A 85 -7.97 16.54 -1.42
C GLU A 85 -6.97 15.93 -2.39
N LYS A 86 -6.83 14.60 -2.41
CA LYS A 86 -5.73 13.92 -3.11
C LYS A 86 -6.13 13.12 -4.34
N LEU A 87 -7.39 12.70 -4.44
CA LEU A 87 -7.85 11.80 -5.51
C LEU A 87 -8.94 12.46 -6.37
N ASP A 88 -10.10 12.80 -5.80
CA ASP A 88 -11.17 13.48 -6.54
C ASP A 88 -11.97 14.43 -5.63
N PRO A 89 -11.96 15.76 -5.88
CA PRO A 89 -12.57 16.76 -4.99
C PRO A 89 -14.09 16.62 -4.82
N GLU A 90 -14.75 15.97 -5.76
CA GLU A 90 -16.19 15.72 -5.73
C GLU A 90 -16.53 14.36 -5.07
N GLY A 91 -15.51 13.60 -4.65
CA GLY A 91 -15.67 12.27 -4.03
C GLY A 91 -16.11 11.20 -5.02
N ARG A 92 -15.85 11.38 -6.32
CA ARG A 92 -16.23 10.40 -7.35
C ARG A 92 -15.27 9.20 -7.34
N PRO A 93 -15.75 7.99 -7.70
CA PRO A 93 -14.88 6.82 -7.81
C PRO A 93 -13.73 7.08 -8.80
N VAL A 94 -12.52 6.66 -8.43
CA VAL A 94 -11.32 6.94 -9.23
C VAL A 94 -10.78 5.68 -9.91
N PRO A 95 -10.44 5.74 -11.21
CA PRO A 95 -9.80 4.63 -11.90
C PRO A 95 -8.34 4.42 -11.45
N TYR A 96 -7.78 3.27 -11.82
CA TYR A 96 -6.43 2.85 -11.44
C TYR A 96 -5.35 3.87 -11.83
N ASP A 97 -5.47 4.54 -12.98
CA ASP A 97 -4.50 5.54 -13.44
C ASP A 97 -4.39 6.75 -12.50
N VAL A 98 -5.51 7.21 -11.93
CA VAL A 98 -5.54 8.27 -10.91
C VAL A 98 -4.89 7.79 -9.60
N PHE A 99 -5.28 6.61 -9.14
CA PHE A 99 -4.70 5.99 -7.94
C PHE A 99 -3.18 5.79 -8.07
N ARG A 100 -2.74 5.26 -9.22
CA ARG A 100 -1.34 5.03 -9.57
C ARG A 100 -0.56 6.34 -9.60
N ALA A 101 -1.10 7.39 -10.23
CA ALA A 101 -0.45 8.69 -10.29
C ALA A 101 -0.24 9.28 -8.89
N TYR A 102 -1.26 9.19 -8.03
CA TYR A 102 -1.17 9.60 -6.63
C TYR A 102 -0.09 8.82 -5.87
N TRP A 103 -0.10 7.49 -5.93
CA TRP A 103 0.89 6.69 -5.20
C TRP A 103 2.32 6.89 -5.70
N LEU A 104 2.54 7.00 -7.01
CA LEU A 104 3.86 7.31 -7.54
C LEU A 104 4.36 8.69 -7.08
N HIS A 105 3.46 9.65 -6.85
CA HIS A 105 3.81 10.92 -6.25
C HIS A 105 4.20 10.75 -4.77
N VAL A 106 3.38 10.07 -3.96
CA VAL A 106 3.66 9.78 -2.54
C VAL A 106 5.00 9.07 -2.35
N LEU A 107 5.25 8.02 -3.14
CA LEU A 107 6.49 7.24 -3.07
C LEU A 107 7.72 8.12 -3.36
N LYS A 108 7.64 8.96 -4.40
CA LYS A 108 8.72 9.89 -4.78
C LYS A 108 8.96 10.99 -3.74
N GLU A 109 7.92 11.43 -3.03
CA GLU A 109 8.07 12.38 -1.93
C GLU A 109 8.75 11.73 -0.71
N HIS A 110 8.52 10.43 -0.51
CA HIS A 110 9.11 9.69 0.61
C HIS A 110 10.59 9.36 0.39
N ASP A 111 10.94 8.76 -0.76
CA ASP A 111 12.32 8.41 -1.11
C ASP A 111 12.50 8.34 -2.65
N LYS A 112 13.74 8.32 -3.14
CA LYS A 112 14.07 8.09 -4.56
C LYS A 112 14.51 6.64 -4.84
N ASP A 113 14.84 5.87 -3.80
CA ASP A 113 15.26 4.48 -3.89
C ASP A 113 14.05 3.57 -4.09
N LEU A 114 14.01 2.87 -5.23
CA LEU A 114 12.92 1.94 -5.56
C LEU A 114 12.80 0.79 -4.57
N ARG A 115 13.87 0.44 -3.83
CA ARG A 115 13.79 -0.57 -2.76
C ARG A 115 12.94 -0.07 -1.60
N VAL A 116 13.05 1.22 -1.26
CA VAL A 116 12.20 1.83 -0.24
C VAL A 116 10.76 1.88 -0.73
N HIS A 117 10.54 2.14 -2.03
CA HIS A 117 9.19 2.11 -2.61
C HIS A 117 8.55 0.73 -2.53
N GLU A 118 9.28 -0.32 -2.89
CA GLU A 118 8.81 -1.71 -2.74
C GLU A 118 8.48 -2.01 -1.29
N MET A 119 9.38 -1.71 -0.35
CA MET A 119 9.14 -1.95 1.08
C MET A 119 7.88 -1.24 1.59
N ILE A 120 7.66 0.01 1.18
CA ILE A 120 6.45 0.78 1.54
C ILE A 120 5.21 0.10 0.97
N LEU A 121 5.23 -0.28 -0.31
CA LEU A 121 4.08 -0.90 -0.95
C LEU A 121 3.77 -2.29 -0.39
N GLU A 122 4.78 -3.11 -0.13
CA GLU A 122 4.62 -4.42 0.51
C GLU A 122 4.02 -4.28 1.92
N GLN A 123 4.48 -3.30 2.70
CA GLN A 123 3.89 -3.00 4.01
C GLN A 123 2.43 -2.55 3.88
N CYS A 124 2.13 -1.63 2.96
CA CYS A 124 0.76 -1.18 2.73
C CYS A 124 -0.15 -2.33 2.27
N ILE A 125 0.33 -3.21 1.40
CA ILE A 125 -0.39 -4.42 0.98
C ILE A 125 -0.70 -5.29 2.21
N ALA A 126 0.30 -5.60 3.04
CA ALA A 126 0.10 -6.42 4.24
C ALA A 126 -0.92 -5.80 5.22
N GLU A 127 -0.93 -4.48 5.38
CA GLU A 127 -1.92 -3.77 6.20
C GLU A 127 -3.34 -3.89 5.63
N VAL A 128 -3.50 -3.68 4.32
CA VAL A 128 -4.80 -3.79 3.67
C VAL A 128 -5.29 -5.23 3.66
N GLU A 129 -4.43 -6.21 3.43
CA GLU A 129 -4.79 -7.63 3.57
C GLU A 129 -5.29 -7.95 4.97
N SER A 130 -4.57 -7.49 6.00
CA SER A 130 -4.98 -7.66 7.39
C SER A 130 -6.35 -7.00 7.65
N ALA A 131 -6.55 -5.78 7.13
CA ALA A 131 -7.81 -5.05 7.21
C ALA A 131 -8.96 -5.82 6.55
N ARG A 132 -8.73 -6.46 5.39
CA ARG A 132 -9.70 -7.33 4.71
C ARG A 132 -10.07 -8.54 5.56
N GLN A 133 -9.12 -9.14 6.26
CA GLN A 133 -9.42 -10.24 7.19
C GLN A 133 -10.23 -9.77 8.41
N ALA A 134 -10.02 -8.52 8.85
CA ALA A 134 -10.75 -7.94 9.98
C ALA A 134 -12.25 -7.74 9.73
N PHE A 135 -12.74 -7.84 8.49
CA PHE A 135 -14.18 -7.90 8.22
C PHE A 135 -14.84 -9.17 8.76
N PHE A 136 -14.09 -10.28 8.85
CA PHE A 136 -14.61 -11.58 9.31
C PHE A 136 -14.42 -11.82 10.81
N ILE A 137 -13.69 -10.95 11.49
CA ILE A 137 -13.53 -11.01 12.94
C ILE A 137 -14.82 -10.46 13.56
N LYS A 138 -15.62 -11.33 14.19
CA LYS A 138 -16.93 -10.97 14.76
C LYS A 138 -16.91 -9.74 15.66
N ALA A 139 -15.84 -9.60 16.45
CA ALA A 139 -15.68 -8.48 17.37
C ALA A 139 -15.50 -7.14 16.63
N PHE A 140 -14.95 -7.17 15.42
CA PHE A 140 -14.67 -5.96 14.62
C PHE A 140 -15.77 -5.64 13.60
N HIS A 141 -16.82 -6.45 13.53
CA HIS A 141 -17.90 -6.29 12.56
C HIS A 141 -18.76 -5.06 12.87
N SER A 142 -19.14 -4.33 11.83
CA SER A 142 -20.10 -3.22 11.92
C SER A 142 -21.20 -3.40 10.87
N GLN A 143 -22.41 -2.88 11.12
CA GLN A 143 -23.49 -2.94 10.11
C GLN A 143 -23.10 -2.28 8.78
N SER A 144 -22.27 -1.23 8.84
CA SER A 144 -21.75 -0.55 7.65
C SER A 144 -20.73 -1.36 6.84
N ASP A 145 -20.41 -2.58 7.26
CA ASP A 145 -19.51 -3.48 6.53
C ASP A 145 -20.26 -4.33 5.49
N GLU A 146 -21.58 -4.50 5.63
CA GLU A 146 -22.40 -5.38 4.76
C GLU A 146 -22.19 -5.17 3.26
N PRO A 147 -22.06 -3.92 2.72
CA PRO A 147 -21.83 -3.72 1.29
C PRO A 147 -20.46 -4.18 0.78
N PHE A 148 -19.52 -4.46 1.69
CA PHE A 148 -18.11 -4.72 1.39
C PHE A 148 -17.67 -6.14 1.76
N LEU A 149 -18.58 -6.97 2.27
CA LEU A 149 -18.33 -8.39 2.47
C LEU A 149 -18.30 -9.08 1.09
N PRO A 150 -17.22 -9.81 0.75
CA PRO A 150 -17.08 -10.49 -0.53
C PRO A 150 -18.00 -11.70 -0.70
#